data_AF-A0A373F9V9-F1
#
_entry.id   AF-A0A373F9V9-F1
#
_cell.length_a   1.000
_cell.length_b   1.000
_cell.length_c   1.000
_cell.angle_alpha   90.00
_cell.angle_beta   90.00
_cell.angle_gamma   90.00
#
_symmetry.space_group_name_H-M   'P 1'
#
loop_
_entity.id
_entity.type
_entity.pdbx_description
1 polymer ?
#
loop_
_entity_poly.entity_id
_entity_poly.type
_entity_poly.pdbx_seq_one_letter_code
_entity_poly.pdbx_strand_id
1 'polypeptide(L)'
;MDKERQDQLLKHLQAVQHELEKMGLKSLIAPCALPQGLTLSLMVGETEQAIAASYTAQHIGAGFAHTADLKDSTLFADELASNIAERAIWSAAARREGQ
;
A
#
# COMPACT_ATOMS: atom_id res chain seq x y z
N MET A 1 -3.11 13.55 14.74
CA MET A 1 -3.43 14.50 13.64
C MET A 1 -4.89 14.88 13.80
N ASP A 2 -5.24 16.17 13.70
CA ASP A 2 -6.67 16.54 13.65
C ASP A 2 -7.28 16.05 12.32
N LYS A 3 -8.60 15.83 12.30
CA LYS A 3 -9.29 15.25 11.15
C LYS A 3 -9.17 16.10 9.89
N GLU A 4 -9.13 17.42 10.04
CA GLU A 4 -9.05 18.36 8.91
C GLU A 4 -7.70 18.27 8.21
N ARG A 5 -6.60 18.19 8.96
CA ARG A 5 -5.25 17.97 8.43
C ARG A 5 -5.12 16.61 7.76
N GLN A 6 -5.77 15.57 8.29
CA GLN A 6 -5.78 14.25 7.67
C GLN A 6 -6.48 14.28 6.30
N ASP A 7 -7.64 14.93 6.23
CA ASP A 7 -8.40 15.05 4.99
C ASP A 7 -7.64 15.90 3.95
N GLN A 8 -6.96 16.96 4.38
CA GLN A 8 -6.09 17.75 3.50
C GLN A 8 -4.90 16.94 2.97
N LEU A 9 -4.22 16.20 3.83
CA LEU A 9 -3.10 15.33 3.42
C LEU A 9 -3.58 14.27 2.42
N LEU A 10 -4.71 13.61 2.70
CA LEU A 10 -5.27 12.61 1.80
C LEU A 10 -5.56 13.19 0.41
N LYS A 11 -6.16 14.37 0.33
CA LYS A 11 -6.40 15.05 -0.96
C LYS A 11 -5.11 15.33 -1.74
N HIS A 12 -4.05 15.77 -1.05
CA HIS A 12 -2.75 16.02 -1.69
C HIS A 12 -2.13 14.71 -2.20
N LEU A 13 -2.17 13.64 -1.40
CA LEU A 13 -1.68 12.33 -1.82
C LEU A 13 -2.46 11.78 -3.01
N GLN A 14 -3.79 11.96 -3.04
CA GLN A 14 -4.62 11.56 -4.18
C GLN A 14 -4.27 12.31 -5.46
N ALA A 15 -3.96 13.61 -5.37
CA ALA A 15 -3.50 14.38 -6.53
C ALA A 15 -2.15 13.85 -7.06
N VAL A 16 -1.22 13.53 -6.16
CA VAL A 16 0.08 12.94 -6.54
C VAL A 16 -0.09 11.54 -7.14
N GLN A 17 -0.93 10.70 -6.54
CA GLN A 17 -1.30 9.38 -7.07
C GLN A 17 -1.80 9.48 -8.52
N HIS A 18 -2.69 10.45 -8.78
CA HIS A 18 -3.23 10.65 -10.12
C HIS A 18 -2.15 11.01 -11.15
N GLU A 19 -1.19 11.87 -10.81
CA GLU A 19 -0.09 12.23 -11.70
C GLU A 19 0.87 11.05 -11.93
N LEU A 20 1.17 10.26 -10.90
CA LEU A 20 1.99 9.05 -11.04
C LEU A 20 1.32 8.01 -11.94
N GLU A 21 0.00 7.84 -11.81
CA GLU A 21 -0.77 6.90 -12.64
C GLU A 21 -0.83 7.33 -14.11
N LYS A 22 -0.86 8.64 -14.41
CA LYS A 22 -0.70 9.15 -15.78
C LYS A 22 0.65 8.81 -16.39
N MET A 23 1.69 8.69 -15.57
CA MET A 23 3.02 8.28 -16.01
C MET A 23 3.15 6.76 -16.22
N GLY A 24 2.05 6.00 -16.05
CA GLY A 24 2.04 4.55 -16.20
C GLY A 24 2.51 3.79 -14.96
N LEU A 25 2.78 4.48 -13.85
CA LEU A 25 3.09 3.84 -12.58
C LEU A 25 1.81 3.37 -11.89
N LYS A 26 1.94 2.37 -11.04
CA LYS A 26 0.91 2.00 -10.10
C LYS A 26 1.17 2.73 -8.78
N SER A 27 0.11 3.05 -8.04
CA SER A 27 0.27 3.60 -6.70
C SER A 27 -0.80 3.13 -5.72
N LEU A 28 -0.53 3.23 -4.41
CA LEU A 28 -1.46 2.91 -3.33
C LEU A 28 -1.26 3.88 -2.18
N ILE A 29 -2.35 4.46 -1.69
CA ILE A 29 -2.38 5.20 -0.45
C ILE A 29 -2.96 4.29 0.63
N ALA A 30 -2.22 4.07 1.71
CA ALA A 30 -2.68 3.26 2.83
C ALA A 30 -2.40 3.95 4.18
N PRO A 31 -3.27 3.77 5.18
CA PRO A 31 -2.95 4.15 6.55
C PRO A 31 -1.79 3.28 7.06
N CYS A 32 -0.90 3.89 7.83
CA CYS A 32 0.20 3.22 8.50
C CYS A 32 0.22 3.65 9.97
N ALA A 33 0.26 2.69 10.89
CA ALA A 33 0.41 2.95 12.30
C ALA A 33 1.90 2.91 12.66
N LEU A 34 2.44 4.04 13.10
CA LEU A 34 3.79 4.14 13.65
C LEU A 34 3.69 4.29 15.19
N PRO A 35 4.75 3.95 15.95
CA PRO A 35 4.79 4.20 17.39
C PRO A 35 4.50 5.66 17.77
N GLN A 36 4.81 6.60 16.87
CA GLN A 36 4.60 8.05 17.05
C GLN A 36 3.19 8.50 16.65
N GLY A 37 2.37 7.63 16.05
CA GLY A 37 0.98 7.92 15.68
C GLY A 37 0.57 7.37 14.32
N LEU A 38 -0.68 7.65 13.92
CA LEU A 38 -1.22 7.30 12.62
C LEU A 38 -0.67 8.22 11.53
N THR A 39 -0.16 7.63 10.44
CA THR A 39 0.28 8.32 9.23
C THR A 39 -0.43 7.75 7.99
N LEU A 40 -0.28 8.45 6.86
CA LEU A 40 -0.66 7.96 5.53
C LEU A 40 0.61 7.71 4.72
N SER A 41 0.64 6.65 3.93
CA SER A 41 1.78 6.29 3.09
C SER A 41 1.35 6.13 1.65
N LEU A 42 2.11 6.74 0.74
CA LEU A 42 1.98 6.57 -0.70
C LEU A 42 3.09 5.65 -1.18
N MET A 43 2.70 4.50 -1.71
CA MET A 43 3.59 3.53 -2.34
C MET A 43 3.47 3.63 -3.85
N VAL A 44 4.59 3.48 -4.55
CA VAL A 44 4.69 3.64 -6.00
C VAL A 44 5.53 2.50 -6.55
N GLY A 45 5.10 1.93 -7.66
CA GLY A 45 5.83 0.86 -8.33
C GLY A 45 5.40 0.71 -9.79
N GLU A 46 6.20 -0.03 -10.56
CA GLU A 46 5.87 -0.33 -11.95
C GLU A 46 4.71 -1.32 -12.09
N THR A 47 4.46 -2.13 -11.06
CA THR A 47 3.43 -3.19 -11.06
C THR A 47 2.62 -3.20 -9.76
N GLU A 48 1.44 -3.80 -9.82
CA GLU A 48 0.58 -4.03 -8.65
C GLU A 48 1.29 -4.88 -7.59
N GLN A 49 2.08 -5.87 -8.03
CA GLN A 49 2.87 -6.74 -7.15
C GLN A 49 3.95 -5.96 -6.42
N ALA A 50 4.62 -5.01 -7.09
CA ALA A 50 5.64 -4.17 -6.46
C ALA A 50 5.05 -3.35 -5.30
N ILE A 51 3.83 -2.83 -5.47
CA ILE A 51 3.15 -2.06 -4.43
C ILE A 51 2.70 -2.95 -3.28
N ALA A 52 2.14 -4.12 -3.58
CA ALA A 52 1.75 -5.06 -2.54
C ALA A 52 2.98 -5.49 -1.70
N ALA A 53 4.13 -5.69 -2.34
CA ALA A 53 5.39 -5.98 -1.66
C ALA A 53 5.85 -4.82 -0.78
N SER A 54 5.80 -3.57 -1.28
CA SER A 54 6.11 -2.38 -0.47
C SER A 54 5.18 -2.21 0.73
N TYR A 55 3.87 -2.43 0.55
CA TYR A 55 2.89 -2.36 1.64
C TYR A 55 3.16 -3.42 2.71
N THR A 56 3.42 -4.64 2.27
CA THR A 56 3.72 -5.76 3.16
C THR A 56 5.01 -5.52 3.94
N ALA A 57 6.07 -5.04 3.28
CA ALA A 57 7.33 -4.70 3.93
C ALA A 57 7.14 -3.62 5.00
N GLN A 58 6.32 -2.61 4.68
CA GLN A 58 5.96 -1.56 5.62
C GLN A 58 5.19 -2.09 6.83
N HIS A 59 4.27 -3.04 6.64
CA HIS A 59 3.43 -3.59 7.70
C HIS A 59 4.20 -4.49 8.67
N ILE A 60 5.14 -5.27 8.16
CA ILE A 60 5.94 -6.22 8.95
C ILE A 60 7.08 -5.50 9.68
N GLY A 61 7.28 -4.19 9.44
CA GLY A 61 8.33 -3.39 10.08
C GLY A 61 9.74 -3.74 9.60
N ALA A 62 9.86 -4.49 8.51
CA ALA A 62 11.15 -4.95 8.01
C ALA A 62 11.82 -3.84 7.18
N GLY A 63 12.94 -3.34 7.69
CA GLY A 63 13.98 -2.77 6.83
C GLY A 63 14.21 -3.74 5.68
N PHE A 64 14.11 -3.23 4.45
CA PHE A 64 14.22 -3.90 3.15
C PHE A 64 13.84 -5.41 3.10
N ALA A 65 12.91 -5.79 2.22
CA ALA A 65 12.50 -7.18 2.01
C ALA A 65 13.65 -8.21 1.77
N HIS A 66 14.89 -7.76 1.47
CA HIS A 66 16.07 -8.60 1.33
C HIS A 66 16.89 -8.82 2.62
N THR A 67 16.54 -8.18 3.74
CA THR A 67 17.23 -8.31 5.06
C THR A 67 16.42 -9.05 6.12
N ALA A 68 15.21 -9.51 5.79
CA ALA A 68 14.40 -10.37 6.65
C ALA A 68 15.08 -11.73 6.87
N ASP A 69 15.16 -12.22 8.11
CA ASP A 69 15.65 -13.56 8.40
C ASP A 69 14.70 -14.63 7.79
N LEU A 70 15.07 -15.92 7.83
CA LEU A 70 14.27 -17.00 7.24
C LEU A 70 12.81 -17.03 7.75
N LYS A 71 12.57 -16.62 9.00
CA LYS A 71 11.25 -16.60 9.61
C LYS A 71 10.46 -15.38 9.14
N ASP A 72 11.09 -14.22 9.11
CA ASP A 72 10.50 -12.97 8.62
C ASP A 72 10.23 -13.01 7.11
N SER A 73 11.04 -13.74 6.34
CA SER A 73 10.83 -13.94 4.89
C SER A 73 9.60 -14.81 4.59
N THR A 74 9.31 -15.79 5.43
CA THR A 74 8.11 -16.64 5.29
C THR A 74 6.85 -15.83 5.65
N LEU A 75 6.90 -15.09 6.76
CA LEU A 75 5.84 -14.17 7.14
C LEU A 75 5.57 -13.12 6.06
N PHE A 76 6.64 -12.57 5.46
CA PHE A 76 6.53 -11.64 4.34
C PHE A 76 5.87 -12.27 3.11
N ALA A 77 6.26 -13.49 2.74
CA ALA A 77 5.68 -14.18 1.58
C ALA A 77 4.18 -14.45 1.79
N ASP A 78 3.79 -14.88 2.99
CA ASP A 78 2.39 -15.18 3.33
C ASP A 78 1.52 -13.91 3.34
N GLU A 79 1.99 -12.83 3.99
CA GLU A 79 1.29 -11.54 4.01
C GLU A 79 1.20 -10.91 2.62
N LEU A 80 2.25 -11.01 1.80
CA LEU A 80 2.25 -10.52 0.43
C LEU A 80 1.22 -11.26 -0.42
N ALA A 81 1.18 -12.58 -0.32
CA ALA A 81 0.21 -13.40 -1.03
C ALA A 81 -1.23 -13.05 -0.61
N SER A 82 -1.47 -12.86 0.69
CA SER A 82 -2.77 -12.44 1.22
C SER A 82 -3.19 -11.07 0.68
N ASN A 83 -2.29 -10.08 0.74
CA ASN A 83 -2.55 -8.73 0.25
C ASN A 83 -2.83 -8.67 -1.26
N ILE A 84 -2.12 -9.47 -2.07
CA ILE A 84 -2.39 -9.59 -3.50
C ILE A 84 -3.78 -10.22 -3.73
N ALA A 85 -4.12 -11.27 -2.98
CA ALA A 85 -5.41 -11.95 -3.09
C ALA A 85 -6.58 -11.03 -2.69
N GLU A 86 -6.48 -10.33 -1.56
CA GLU A 86 -7.50 -9.39 -1.10
C GLU A 86 -7.72 -8.25 -2.10
N ARG A 87 -6.64 -7.66 -2.62
CA ARG A 87 -6.72 -6.59 -3.62
C ARG A 87 -7.34 -7.09 -4.94
N ALA A 88 -7.07 -8.32 -5.35
CA ALA A 88 -7.72 -8.93 -6.52
C ALA A 88 -9.23 -9.13 -6.30
N ILE A 89 -9.64 -9.57 -5.10
CA ILE A 89 -11.04 -9.74 -4.72
C ILE A 89 -11.77 -8.39 -4.72
N TRP A 90 -11.19 -7.36 -4.10
CA TRP A 90 -11.78 -6.01 -4.06
C TRP A 90 -11.88 -5.38 -5.45
N SER A 91 -10.84 -5.52 -6.27
CA SER A 91 -10.84 -5.03 -7.65
C SER A 91 -11.87 -5.74 -8.53
N ALA A 92 -12.17 -7.02 -8.24
CA ALA A 92 -13.23 -7.76 -8.93
C ALA A 92 -14.63 -7.36 -8.43
N ALA A 93 -14.78 -7.06 -7.14
CA ALA A 93 -16.03 -6.58 -6.55
C ALA A 93 -16.40 -5.18 -7.09
N ALA A 94 -15.46 -4.23 -7.11
CA ALA A 94 -15.68 -2.88 -7.64
C ALA A 94 -16.08 -2.88 -9.13
N ARG A 95 -15.61 -3.86 -9.92
CA ARG A 95 -16.00 -4.04 -11.32
C ARG A 95 -17.42 -4.56 -11.51
N ARG A 96 -17.98 -5.25 -10.52
CA ARG A 96 -19.36 -5.77 -10.56
C ARG A 96 -20.40 -4.74 -10.12
N GLU A 97 -20.01 -3.80 -9.25
CA GLU A 97 -20.91 -2.74 -8.76
C GLU A 97 -20.99 -1.53 -9.70
N GLY A 98 -20.07 -1.42 -10.66
CA GLY A 98 -20.09 -0.41 -11.72
C GLY A 98 -20.78 -0.85 -13.03
N GLN A 99 -21.47 -2.00 -13.02
CA GLN A 99 -22.33 -2.51 -14.10
C GLN A 99 -23.81 -2.37 -13.69
#